data_AF-A0A951GV95-F1
#
_entry.id   AF-A0A951GV95-F1
#
_cell.length_a   1.000
_cell.length_b   1.000
_cell.length_c   1.000
_cell.angle_alpha   90.00
_cell.angle_beta   90.00
_cell.angle_gamma   90.00
#
_symmetry.space_group_name_H-M   'P 1'
#
loop_
_entity.id
_entity.type
_entity.pdbx_description
1 polymer ?
#
loop_
_entity_poly.entity_id
_entity_poly.type
_entity_poly.pdbx_seq_one_letter_code
_entity_poly.pdbx_strand_id
1 'polypeptide(L)'
;MSFIRTHTKLLLVAASCAILGAGASAIASAGAATGASSATPKRAALLAGPRRWAARAVHGELVLATKTGFVTATFDRGAVQSVNGQVLTITEGTKAKTYKTVSLTIPGGAKVRDDGKPGTL
;
A
#
# COMPACT_ATOMS: atom_id res chain seq x y z
N MET A 1 -47.17 -4.00 -33.28
CA MET A 1 -47.08 -5.04 -32.22
C MET A 1 -45.63 -5.41 -31.96
N SER A 2 -44.95 -4.77 -30.98
CA SER A 2 -43.81 -5.36 -30.26
C SER A 2 -43.31 -4.43 -29.14
N PHE A 3 -44.21 -3.97 -28.26
CA PHE A 3 -43.82 -3.24 -27.04
C PHE A 3 -43.93 -4.10 -25.77
N ILE A 4 -44.54 -5.30 -25.86
CA ILE A 4 -44.83 -6.14 -24.69
C ILE A 4 -43.64 -7.02 -24.26
N ARG A 5 -42.67 -7.27 -25.16
CA ARG A 5 -41.52 -8.16 -24.89
C ARG A 5 -40.36 -7.51 -24.13
N THR A 6 -40.32 -6.17 -24.08
CA THR A 6 -39.28 -5.41 -23.38
C THR A 6 -39.67 -5.11 -21.93
N HIS A 7 -40.97 -4.90 -21.64
CA HIS A 7 -41.46 -4.66 -20.28
C HIS A 7 -41.43 -5.91 -19.38
N THR A 8 -41.48 -7.11 -19.97
CA THR A 8 -41.36 -8.39 -19.24
C THR A 8 -39.96 -8.59 -18.64
N LYS A 9 -38.90 -8.06 -19.29
CA LYS A 9 -37.53 -8.13 -18.76
C LYS A 9 -37.30 -7.14 -17.61
N LEU A 10 -37.95 -5.98 -17.65
CA LEU A 10 -37.84 -4.95 -16.60
C LEU A 10 -38.57 -5.36 -15.30
N LEU A 11 -39.71 -6.06 -15.41
CA LEU A 11 -40.43 -6.57 -14.23
C LEU A 11 -39.64 -7.67 -13.48
N LEU A 12 -38.87 -8.49 -14.18
CA LEU A 12 -38.07 -9.57 -13.57
C LEU A 12 -36.87 -9.03 -12.76
N VAL A 13 -36.30 -7.89 -13.15
CA VAL A 13 -35.19 -7.23 -12.43
C VAL A 13 -35.70 -6.45 -11.21
N ALA A 14 -36.91 -5.88 -11.27
CA ALA A 14 -37.50 -5.20 -10.12
C ALA A 14 -37.86 -6.17 -8.97
N ALA A 15 -38.26 -7.41 -9.30
CA ALA A 15 -38.61 -8.43 -8.31
C ALA A 15 -37.38 -8.95 -7.52
N SER A 16 -36.17 -8.88 -8.06
CA SER A 16 -34.96 -9.34 -7.36
C SER A 16 -34.39 -8.32 -6.35
N CYS A 17 -34.74 -7.04 -6.47
CA CYS A 17 -34.33 -6.02 -5.48
C CYS A 17 -35.20 -6.00 -4.22
N ALA A 18 -36.42 -6.55 -4.26
CA ALA A 18 -37.35 -6.51 -3.13
C ALA A 18 -37.01 -7.52 -2.01
N ILE A 19 -36.15 -8.51 -2.27
CA ILE A 19 -35.74 -9.52 -1.28
C ILE A 19 -34.49 -9.07 -0.48
N LEU A 20 -33.78 -8.02 -0.94
CA LEU A 20 -32.66 -7.40 -0.24
C LEU A 20 -33.04 -6.07 0.46
N GLY A 21 -34.33 -5.71 0.44
CA GLY A 21 -34.87 -4.45 0.96
C GLY A 21 -35.34 -4.47 2.42
N ALA A 22 -34.95 -5.46 3.22
CA ALA A 22 -35.11 -5.43 4.67
C ALA A 22 -33.92 -4.68 5.30
N GLY A 23 -33.85 -3.38 5.04
CA GLY A 23 -32.77 -2.50 5.46
C GLY A 23 -33.09 -1.03 5.21
N ALA A 24 -34.35 -0.65 5.46
CA ALA A 24 -34.76 0.68 5.93
C ALA A 24 -33.66 1.33 6.81
N SER A 25 -33.35 2.61 6.81
CA SER A 25 -34.00 3.81 6.29
C SER A 25 -33.06 5.00 6.58
N ALA A 26 -33.41 6.16 5.99
CA ALA A 26 -33.05 7.51 6.43
C ALA A 26 -31.65 8.06 6.09
N ILE A 27 -31.60 8.84 5.01
CA ILE A 27 -30.99 10.18 5.10
C ILE A 27 -32.05 11.17 4.61
N ALA A 28 -33.08 11.35 5.45
CA ALA A 28 -33.89 12.55 5.43
C ALA A 28 -33.15 13.63 6.23
N SER A 29 -33.25 14.86 5.73
CA SER A 29 -32.73 16.09 6.31
C SER A 29 -33.12 16.28 7.78
N ALA A 30 -32.26 16.97 8.53
CA ALA A 30 -32.50 17.68 9.79
C ALA A 30 -32.84 16.88 11.08
N GLY A 31 -31.88 16.91 12.02
CA GLY A 31 -32.13 17.02 13.47
C GLY A 31 -32.50 15.76 14.26
N ALA A 32 -32.05 15.76 15.53
CA ALA A 32 -32.50 14.93 16.66
C ALA A 32 -31.85 13.53 16.88
N ALA A 33 -30.86 13.54 17.78
CA ALA A 33 -30.81 12.82 19.06
C ALA A 33 -30.94 11.28 19.14
N THR A 34 -29.87 10.71 19.72
CA THR A 34 -29.77 9.57 20.64
C THR A 34 -30.15 8.17 20.17
N GLY A 35 -29.10 7.34 20.04
CA GLY A 35 -29.18 5.89 20.07
C GLY A 35 -27.78 5.29 20.14
N ALA A 36 -27.29 5.01 21.35
CA ALA A 36 -26.00 4.37 21.55
C ALA A 36 -26.07 2.92 21.06
N SER A 37 -25.46 2.64 19.91
CA SER A 37 -25.08 1.30 19.49
C SER A 37 -23.60 1.30 19.17
N SER A 38 -22.84 0.75 20.12
CA SER A 38 -21.41 0.55 20.08
C SER A 38 -21.03 -0.47 19.00
N ALA A 39 -20.99 -0.05 17.74
CA ALA A 39 -20.32 -0.78 16.68
C ALA A 39 -18.92 -0.20 16.53
N THR A 40 -17.91 -0.88 17.09
CA THR A 40 -16.50 -0.59 16.82
C THR A 40 -16.27 -0.63 15.30
N PRO A 41 -15.90 0.46 14.63
CA PRO A 41 -15.57 0.37 13.22
C PRO A 41 -14.28 -0.45 13.12
N LYS A 42 -14.34 -1.61 12.45
CA LYS A 42 -13.15 -2.38 12.05
C LYS A 42 -12.36 -1.58 11.00
N ARG A 43 -11.63 -0.55 11.46
CA ARG A 43 -10.65 0.21 10.68
C ARG A 43 -9.37 -0.61 10.51
N ALA A 44 -9.43 -1.71 9.76
CA ALA A 44 -8.24 -2.54 9.51
C ALA A 44 -7.94 -2.78 8.02
N ALA A 45 -8.86 -2.44 7.10
CA ALA A 45 -8.68 -2.79 5.68
C ALA A 45 -7.98 -1.70 4.82
N LEU A 46 -7.91 -0.44 5.27
CA LEU A 46 -7.47 0.66 4.39
C LEU A 46 -5.95 0.92 4.34
N LEU A 47 -5.14 0.30 5.21
CA LEU A 47 -3.69 0.54 5.26
C LEU A 47 -2.86 -0.53 4.54
N ALA A 48 -3.50 -1.57 4.00
CA ALA A 48 -2.81 -2.70 3.37
C ALA A 48 -2.38 -2.44 1.90
N GLY A 49 -2.90 -1.39 1.25
CA GLY A 49 -2.69 -1.11 -0.17
C GLY A 49 -1.22 -0.86 -0.53
N PRO A 50 -0.63 0.30 -0.15
CA PRO A 50 0.70 0.70 -0.64
C PRO A 50 1.87 0.00 0.08
N ARG A 51 1.71 -0.37 1.36
CA ARG A 51 2.78 -1.05 2.13
C ARG A 51 3.15 -2.42 1.56
N ARG A 52 2.18 -3.14 0.99
CA ARG A 52 2.41 -4.46 0.38
C ARG A 52 3.26 -4.37 -0.89
N TRP A 53 3.09 -3.30 -1.67
CA TRP A 53 3.91 -3.06 -2.86
C TRP A 53 5.34 -2.66 -2.50
N ALA A 54 5.50 -1.78 -1.50
CA ALA A 54 6.82 -1.42 -0.98
C ALA A 54 7.61 -2.62 -0.46
N ALA A 55 6.94 -3.63 0.11
CA ALA A 55 7.60 -4.86 0.54
C ALA A 55 8.18 -5.69 -0.62
N ARG A 56 7.71 -5.49 -1.86
CA ARG A 56 8.19 -6.19 -3.07
C ARG A 56 9.09 -5.32 -3.94
N ALA A 57 9.21 -4.03 -3.64
CA ALA A 57 10.08 -3.11 -4.36
C ALA A 57 11.56 -3.46 -4.08
N VAL A 58 12.35 -3.49 -5.15
CA VAL A 58 13.80 -3.73 -5.09
C VAL A 58 14.61 -2.44 -5.19
N HIS A 59 13.98 -1.36 -5.67
CA HIS A 59 14.54 -0.03 -5.76
C HIS A 59 13.42 0.99 -5.55
N GLY A 60 13.74 2.15 -4.96
CA GLY A 60 12.85 3.29 -4.97
C GLY A 60 13.48 4.54 -4.39
N GLU A 61 12.90 5.67 -4.77
CA GLU A 61 13.27 7.01 -4.31
C GLU A 61 12.06 7.66 -3.64
N LEU A 62 12.26 8.26 -2.48
CA LEU A 62 11.23 8.94 -1.73
C LEU A 62 11.70 10.33 -1.33
N VAL A 63 10.90 11.35 -1.61
CA VAL A 63 11.08 12.67 -1.02
C VAL A 63 10.35 12.70 0.31
N LEU A 64 11.12 12.71 1.40
CA LEU A 64 10.63 12.66 2.77
C LEU A 64 10.57 14.06 3.36
N ALA A 65 9.43 14.44 3.92
CA ALA A 65 9.32 15.63 4.75
C ALA A 65 10.07 15.42 6.08
N THR A 66 10.82 16.42 6.49
CA THR A 66 11.57 16.49 7.74
C THR A 66 11.15 17.76 8.50
N LYS A 67 11.66 17.93 9.73
CA LYS A 67 11.38 19.14 10.52
C LYS A 67 11.87 20.43 9.86
N THR A 68 12.90 20.35 9.01
CA THR A 68 13.61 21.50 8.44
C THR A 68 13.45 21.63 6.92
N GLY A 69 12.74 20.70 6.26
CA GLY A 69 12.62 20.69 4.80
C GLY A 69 12.34 19.29 4.25
N PHE A 70 12.82 19.01 3.04
CA PHE A 70 12.67 17.71 2.38
C PHE A 70 14.02 17.04 2.16
N VAL A 71 14.05 15.72 2.26
CA VAL A 71 15.24 14.89 1.99
C VAL A 71 14.84 13.77 1.03
N THR A 72 15.65 13.57 0.00
CA THR A 72 15.53 12.40 -0.88
C THR A 72 16.18 11.19 -0.22
N ALA A 73 15.41 10.12 -0.05
CA ALA A 73 15.86 8.83 0.42
C ALA A 73 15.74 7.81 -0.71
N THR A 74 16.87 7.24 -1.09
CA THR A 74 16.94 6.11 -2.03
C THR A 74 17.12 4.83 -1.23
N PHE A 75 16.40 3.77 -1.61
CA PHE A 75 16.62 2.44 -1.06
C PHE A 75 16.83 1.43 -2.17
N ASP A 76 17.83 0.58 -1.98
CA ASP A 76 18.15 -0.56 -2.85
C ASP A 76 18.06 -1.84 -2.01
N ARG A 77 17.40 -2.86 -2.56
CA ARG A 77 17.23 -4.15 -1.90
C ARG A 77 17.84 -5.24 -2.74
N GLY A 78 18.69 -6.03 -2.12
CA GLY A 78 19.41 -7.10 -2.79
C GLY A 78 20.31 -7.88 -1.85
N ALA A 79 21.26 -8.59 -2.44
CA ALA A 79 22.36 -9.23 -1.73
C ALA A 79 23.65 -8.43 -1.97
N VAL A 80 24.46 -8.26 -0.92
CA VAL A 80 25.81 -7.71 -1.05
C VAL A 80 26.67 -8.73 -1.78
N GLN A 81 27.27 -8.31 -2.90
CA GLN A 81 28.18 -9.14 -3.67
C GLN A 81 29.62 -8.92 -3.22
N SER A 82 30.02 -7.66 -3.00
CA SER A 82 31.36 -7.31 -2.54
C SER A 82 31.40 -5.93 -1.89
N VAL A 83 32.39 -5.75 -1.02
CA VAL A 83 32.77 -4.45 -0.46
C VAL A 83 34.27 -4.28 -0.73
N ASN A 84 34.63 -3.30 -1.53
CA ASN A 84 36.02 -3.00 -1.87
C ASN A 84 36.31 -1.53 -1.57
N GLY A 85 36.98 -1.26 -0.45
CA GLY A 85 37.22 0.10 0.02
C GLY A 85 35.91 0.86 0.20
N GLN A 86 35.73 1.95 -0.54
CA GLN A 86 34.48 2.74 -0.51
C GLN A 86 33.45 2.30 -1.56
N VAL A 87 33.60 1.14 -2.21
CA VAL A 87 32.63 0.67 -3.21
C VAL A 87 31.89 -0.55 -2.70
N LEU A 88 30.56 -0.43 -2.60
CA LEU A 88 29.63 -1.50 -2.27
C LEU A 88 28.97 -2.00 -3.55
N THR A 89 29.16 -3.27 -3.90
CA THR A 89 28.45 -3.89 -5.01
C THR A 89 27.28 -4.70 -4.49
N ILE A 90 26.07 -4.37 -4.95
CA ILE A 90 24.83 -5.05 -4.57
C ILE A 90 24.21 -5.66 -5.82
N THR A 91 23.79 -6.91 -5.72
CA THR A 91 22.86 -7.52 -6.67
C THR A 91 21.44 -7.21 -6.22
N GLU A 92 20.84 -6.18 -6.80
CA GLU A 92 19.44 -5.83 -6.56
C GLU A 92 18.51 -6.93 -7.04
N GLY A 93 17.49 -7.21 -6.24
CA GLY A 93 16.54 -8.27 -6.57
C GLY A 93 15.84 -8.85 -5.35
N THR A 94 15.22 -10.00 -5.60
CA THR A 94 14.64 -10.85 -4.58
C THR A 94 15.50 -12.09 -4.41
N LYS A 95 15.25 -12.88 -3.35
CA LYS A 95 15.93 -14.17 -3.15
C LYS A 95 15.85 -15.12 -4.36
N ALA A 96 14.82 -14.97 -5.20
CA ALA A 96 14.58 -15.85 -6.34
C ALA A 96 15.00 -15.27 -7.69
N LYS A 97 15.15 -13.94 -7.81
CA LYS A 97 15.42 -13.28 -9.09
C LYS A 97 16.26 -12.03 -8.90
N THR A 98 17.32 -11.94 -9.70
CA THR A 98 18.13 -10.74 -9.87
C THR A 98 17.44 -9.77 -10.82
N TYR A 99 17.47 -8.48 -10.47
CA TYR A 99 17.05 -7.39 -11.33
C TYR A 99 18.26 -6.76 -12.04
N LYS A 100 19.25 -6.28 -11.28
CA LYS A 100 20.50 -5.72 -11.80
C LYS A 100 21.59 -5.77 -10.73
N THR A 101 22.83 -5.52 -11.13
CA THR A 101 23.95 -5.29 -10.20
C THR A 101 24.31 -3.81 -10.22
N VAL A 102 24.49 -3.22 -9.04
CA VAL A 102 24.82 -1.80 -8.87
C VAL A 102 26.04 -1.67 -7.96
N SER A 103 26.94 -0.77 -8.34
CA SER A 103 28.05 -0.32 -7.52
C SER A 103 27.71 1.04 -6.91
N LEU A 104 27.71 1.11 -5.58
CA LEU A 104 27.39 2.30 -4.80
C LEU A 104 28.67 2.78 -4.11
N THR A 105 28.93 4.08 -4.19
CA THR A 105 30.00 4.70 -3.41
C THR A 105 29.52 4.92 -1.98
N ILE A 106 30.25 4.36 -1.02
CA ILE A 106 30.02 4.56 0.41
C ILE A 106 30.66 5.89 0.82
N PRO A 107 29.86 6.89 1.22
CA PRO A 107 30.40 8.16 1.67
C PRO A 107 31.13 8.02 3.01
N GLY A 108 32.09 8.92 3.27
CA GLY A 108 32.75 9.01 4.56
C GLY A 108 31.74 9.28 5.68
N GLY A 109 31.84 8.54 6.78
CA GLY A 109 30.90 8.63 7.92
C GLY A 109 29.59 7.87 7.72
N ALA A 110 29.49 7.01 6.70
CA ALA A 110 28.38 6.07 6.56
C ALA A 110 28.20 5.23 7.83
N LYS A 111 26.96 5.07 8.28
CA LYS A 111 26.62 4.21 9.41
C LYS A 111 26.36 2.81 8.91
N VAL A 112 27.17 1.86 9.35
CA VAL A 112 27.03 0.46 9.00
C VAL A 112 26.35 -0.31 10.11
N ARG A 113 25.44 -1.20 9.73
CA ARG A 113 24.82 -2.15 10.64
C ARG A 113 24.87 -3.52 10.02
N ASP A 114 25.37 -4.48 10.80
CA ASP A 114 25.38 -5.90 10.47
C ASP A 114 24.42 -6.62 11.40
N ASP A 115 23.45 -7.36 10.84
CA ASP A 115 22.33 -7.97 11.58
C ASP A 115 21.66 -7.02 12.60
N GLY A 116 21.52 -5.75 12.22
CA GLY A 116 20.92 -4.70 13.06
C GLY A 116 21.82 -4.14 14.16
N LYS A 117 23.00 -4.71 14.37
CA LYS A 117 24.01 -4.21 15.33
C LYS A 117 24.95 -3.21 14.63
N PRO A 118 25.46 -2.18 15.32
CA PRO A 118 26.47 -1.30 14.76
C PRO A 118 27.69 -2.10 14.27
N GLY A 119 28.18 -1.78 13.08
CA GLY A 119 29.37 -2.39 12.49
C GLY A 119 30.29 -1.33 11.86
N THR A 120 31.47 -1.79 11.42
CA THR A 120 32.47 -0.98 10.72
C THR A 120 32.80 -1.63 9.37
N LEU A 121 33.24 -0.82 8.41
CA LEU A 121 33.71 -1.29 7.10
C LEU A 121 35.20 -1.62 7.15
#